data_AF-A0A7S3JEX6-F1
#
_entry.id   AF-A0A7S3JEX6-F1
#
_cell.length_a   1.000
_cell.length_b   1.000
_cell.length_c   1.000
_cell.angle_alpha   90.00
_cell.angle_beta   90.00
_cell.angle_gamma   90.00
#
_symmetry.space_group_name_H-M   'P 1'
#
loop_
_entity.id
_entity.type
_entity.pdbx_description
1 polymer ?
#
loop_
_entity_poly.entity_id
_entity_poly.type
_entity_poly.pdbx_seq_one_letter_code
_entity_poly.pdbx_strand_id
1 'polypeptide(L)'
;AVMMLTKNSIIPELLHKNEAAILLRLVNSRVSENKREGKSLTFEAFNSYFLQVAMLVFGRAPINLGMKPPIESVKALMKLFEKSALQRGESTKLFENPEHTIIADNDIIKELNKVLKKNSDIDMPDGFKKVKIKEYKSTFKIPEYMNIPEKNKIALEVMDDLLFKNFGFHIFEPISKPVYTYKARPVRNQLIKFPAAKTETPYVLKPQLP
;
A
#
# COMPACT_ATOMS: atom_id res chain seq x y z
N ALA A 1 17.97 -3.80 4.09
CA ALA A 1 16.97 -4.89 4.18
C ALA A 1 16.92 -5.52 5.57
N VAL A 2 17.95 -6.24 6.03
CA VAL A 2 17.91 -6.93 7.33
C VAL A 2 17.65 -5.97 8.50
N MET A 3 18.32 -4.81 8.55
CA MET A 3 18.06 -3.77 9.56
C MET A 3 16.61 -3.28 9.59
N MET A 4 15.96 -3.20 8.42
CA MET A 4 14.55 -2.80 8.31
C MET A 4 13.62 -3.87 8.88
N LEU A 5 13.92 -5.16 8.67
CA LEU A 5 13.15 -6.25 9.24
C LEU A 5 13.33 -6.33 10.76
N THR A 6 14.55 -6.11 11.26
CA THR A 6 14.83 -6.05 12.70
C THR A 6 14.15 -4.86 13.36
N LYS A 7 14.18 -3.67 12.73
CA LYS A 7 13.56 -2.45 13.28
C LYS A 7 12.04 -2.61 13.49
N ASN A 8 11.39 -3.43 12.69
CA ASN A 8 9.93 -3.66 12.74
C ASN A 8 9.55 -5.01 13.35
N SER A 9 10.40 -5.55 14.23
CA SER A 9 10.16 -6.80 15.00
C SER A 9 9.85 -8.05 14.16
N ILE A 10 10.04 -8.02 12.85
CA ILE A 10 9.89 -9.21 11.99
C ILE A 10 10.97 -10.23 12.33
N ILE A 11 12.19 -9.73 12.53
CA ILE A 11 13.28 -10.54 13.07
C ILE A 11 13.40 -10.18 14.56
N PRO A 12 13.33 -11.14 15.49
CA PRO A 12 13.28 -12.60 15.27
C PRO A 12 11.87 -13.22 15.29
N GLU A 13 10.81 -12.46 15.57
CA GLU A 13 9.49 -13.02 15.94
C GLU A 13 8.83 -13.83 14.82
N LEU A 14 9.00 -13.42 13.57
CA LEU A 14 8.32 -14.01 12.41
C LEU A 14 9.30 -14.60 11.39
N LEU A 15 10.56 -14.18 11.44
CA LEU A 15 11.62 -14.60 10.52
C LEU A 15 12.96 -14.68 11.25
N HIS A 16 13.68 -15.78 11.08
CA HIS A 16 15.03 -15.88 11.61
C HIS A 16 16.03 -15.08 10.76
N LYS A 17 17.08 -14.55 11.42
CA LYS A 17 18.14 -13.79 10.74
C LYS A 17 18.81 -14.58 9.60
N ASN A 18 18.95 -15.90 9.77
CA ASN A 18 19.51 -16.80 8.76
C ASN A 18 18.59 -16.93 7.54
N GLU A 19 17.28 -17.09 7.74
CA GLU A 19 16.29 -17.14 6.66
C GLU A 19 16.30 -15.83 5.85
N ALA A 20 16.33 -14.68 6.54
CA ALA A 20 16.41 -13.37 5.91
C ALA A 20 17.68 -13.19 5.05
N ALA A 21 18.82 -13.73 5.52
CA ALA A 21 20.09 -13.69 4.80
C ALA A 21 20.12 -14.65 3.60
N ILE A 22 19.51 -15.84 3.72
CA ILE A 22 19.36 -16.80 2.63
C ILE A 22 18.48 -16.20 1.53
N LEU A 23 17.32 -15.63 1.89
CA LEU A 23 16.45 -14.94 0.94
C LEU A 23 17.16 -13.81 0.20
N LEU A 24 17.96 -13.03 0.92
CA LEU A 24 18.73 -11.92 0.34
C LEU A 24 19.68 -12.41 -0.75
N ARG A 25 20.42 -13.49 -0.46
CA ARG A 25 21.33 -14.13 -1.42
C ARG A 25 20.57 -14.71 -2.61
N LEU A 26 19.44 -15.37 -2.36
CA LEU A 26 18.63 -15.99 -3.40
C LEU A 26 18.08 -14.95 -4.38
N VAL A 27 17.53 -13.85 -3.87
CA VAL A 27 17.06 -12.74 -4.71
C VAL A 27 18.19 -12.12 -5.52
N ASN A 28 19.34 -11.84 -4.88
CA ASN A 28 20.50 -11.29 -5.58
C ASN A 28 21.02 -12.22 -6.68
N SER A 29 21.01 -13.54 -6.46
CA SER A 29 21.43 -14.53 -7.47
C SER A 29 20.51 -14.61 -8.69
N ARG A 30 19.24 -14.19 -8.55
CA ARG A 30 18.26 -14.19 -9.65
C ARG A 30 18.20 -12.87 -10.40
N VAL A 31 18.42 -11.74 -9.72
CA VAL A 31 18.24 -10.39 -10.30
C VAL A 31 19.57 -9.79 -10.78
N SER A 32 20.70 -10.16 -10.18
CA SER A 32 22.01 -9.69 -10.65
C SER A 32 22.68 -10.75 -11.53
N GLU A 33 22.95 -10.39 -12.79
CA GLU A 33 23.86 -11.17 -13.65
C GLU A 33 25.27 -11.28 -13.01
N ASN A 34 25.61 -10.31 -12.18
CA ASN A 34 26.87 -10.28 -11.43
C ASN A 34 26.73 -11.05 -10.11
N LYS A 35 27.35 -12.23 -10.06
CA LYS A 35 27.57 -13.12 -8.89
C LYS A 35 28.43 -12.48 -7.77
N ARG A 36 28.36 -11.16 -7.54
CA ARG A 36 29.05 -10.55 -6.41
C ARG A 36 28.29 -10.88 -5.14
N GLU A 37 29.04 -11.18 -4.08
CA GLU A 37 28.55 -11.50 -2.74
C GLU A 37 27.63 -10.38 -2.22
N GLY A 38 26.36 -10.46 -2.59
CA GLY A 38 25.39 -9.37 -2.51
C GLY A 38 24.96 -9.11 -1.07
N LYS A 39 25.68 -8.21 -0.39
CA LYS A 39 25.27 -7.64 0.90
C LYS A 39 24.23 -6.52 0.75
N SER A 40 24.13 -5.92 -0.43
CA SER A 40 23.17 -4.86 -0.79
C SER A 40 22.14 -5.36 -1.82
N LEU A 41 21.00 -4.68 -1.89
CA LEU A 41 19.95 -4.92 -2.89
C LEU A 41 19.88 -3.71 -3.82
N THR A 42 19.74 -3.96 -5.13
CA THR A 42 19.25 -2.95 -6.06
C THR A 42 17.77 -2.68 -5.80
N PHE A 43 17.22 -1.57 -6.31
CA PHE A 43 15.80 -1.25 -6.13
C PHE A 43 14.88 -2.36 -6.69
N GLU A 44 15.22 -2.91 -7.85
CA GLU A 44 14.47 -4.01 -8.46
C GLU A 44 14.55 -5.30 -7.64
N ALA A 45 15.75 -5.64 -7.17
CA ALA A 45 15.95 -6.77 -6.26
C ALA A 45 15.20 -6.56 -4.93
N PHE A 46 15.12 -5.32 -4.45
CA PHE A 46 14.39 -5.00 -3.23
C PHE A 46 12.90 -5.31 -3.34
N ASN A 47 12.25 -4.99 -4.47
CA ASN A 47 10.83 -5.32 -4.68
C ASN A 47 10.58 -6.83 -4.61
N SER A 48 11.45 -7.61 -5.27
CA SER A 48 11.41 -9.08 -5.26
C SER A 48 11.65 -9.64 -3.86
N TYR A 49 12.64 -9.10 -3.15
CA TYR A 49 12.95 -9.48 -1.78
C TYR A 49 11.78 -9.18 -0.83
N PHE A 50 11.19 -8.00 -0.96
CA PHE A 50 10.08 -7.56 -0.13
C PHE A 50 8.85 -8.46 -0.29
N LEU A 51 8.51 -8.82 -1.53
CA LEU A 51 7.44 -9.76 -1.83
C LEU A 51 7.72 -11.15 -1.24
N GLN A 52 8.93 -11.67 -1.40
CA GLN A 52 9.31 -12.99 -0.87
C GLN A 52 9.28 -13.03 0.66
N VAL A 53 9.71 -11.96 1.33
CA VAL A 53 9.59 -11.86 2.79
C VAL A 53 8.13 -11.86 3.21
N ALA A 54 7.26 -11.09 2.54
CA ALA A 54 5.85 -11.06 2.85
C ALA A 54 5.21 -12.46 2.72
N MET A 55 5.47 -13.14 1.61
CA MET A 55 4.95 -14.49 1.39
C MET A 55 5.50 -15.52 2.37
N LEU A 56 6.78 -15.42 2.76
CA LEU A 56 7.38 -16.36 3.72
C LEU A 56 6.82 -16.16 5.12
N VAL A 57 6.70 -14.90 5.57
CA VAL A 57 6.20 -14.55 6.90
C VAL A 57 4.73 -14.95 7.05
N PHE A 58 3.91 -14.66 6.04
CA PHE A 58 2.46 -14.93 6.08
C PHE A 58 2.07 -16.23 5.34
N GLY A 59 3.03 -17.06 4.94
CA GLY A 59 2.75 -18.38 4.36
C GLY A 59 2.69 -19.50 5.42
N ARG A 60 2.99 -19.17 6.68
CA ARG A 60 3.08 -20.10 7.81
C ARG A 60 2.34 -19.54 9.03
N ALA A 61 2.18 -20.38 10.07
CA ALA A 61 1.69 -19.93 11.37
C ALA A 61 2.58 -18.78 11.92
N PRO A 62 2.04 -17.82 12.71
CA PRO A 62 0.69 -17.82 13.32
C PRO A 62 -0.43 -17.28 12.41
N ILE A 63 -0.11 -16.51 11.37
CA ILE A 63 -1.10 -15.93 10.44
C ILE A 63 -0.81 -16.47 9.04
N ASN A 64 -1.58 -17.49 8.64
CA ASN A 64 -1.44 -18.10 7.34
C ASN A 64 -2.38 -17.45 6.32
N LEU A 65 -1.79 -16.74 5.36
CA LEU A 65 -2.41 -16.13 4.19
C LEU A 65 -2.01 -16.83 2.89
N GLY A 66 -1.42 -18.03 2.95
CA GLY A 66 -0.93 -18.76 1.78
C GLY A 66 -2.01 -19.11 0.74
N MET A 67 -3.27 -19.20 1.17
CA MET A 67 -4.43 -19.42 0.30
C MET A 67 -4.97 -18.12 -0.33
N LYS A 68 -4.47 -16.95 0.11
CA LYS A 68 -4.87 -15.65 -0.42
C LYS A 68 -3.92 -15.18 -1.51
N PRO A 69 -4.34 -14.27 -2.39
CA PRO A 69 -3.44 -13.67 -3.37
C PRO A 69 -2.22 -13.01 -2.68
N PRO A 70 -1.00 -13.08 -3.26
CA PRO A 70 0.22 -12.56 -2.65
C PRO A 70 0.16 -11.10 -2.18
N ILE A 71 -0.70 -10.29 -2.81
CA ILE A 71 -0.94 -8.90 -2.42
C ILE A 71 -1.46 -8.77 -0.99
N GLU A 72 -2.21 -9.76 -0.48
CA GLU A 72 -2.71 -9.76 0.89
C GLU A 72 -1.58 -9.94 1.91
N SER A 73 -0.59 -10.79 1.60
CA SER A 73 0.61 -10.95 2.42
C SER A 73 1.44 -9.66 2.45
N VAL A 74 1.55 -8.95 1.32
CA VAL A 74 2.23 -7.65 1.26
C VAL A 74 1.48 -6.59 2.08
N LYS A 75 0.15 -6.54 1.98
CA LYS A 75 -0.68 -5.63 2.81
C LYS A 75 -0.51 -5.93 4.30
N ALA A 76 -0.51 -7.20 4.69
CA ALA A 76 -0.29 -7.61 6.07
C ALA A 76 1.10 -7.18 6.58
N LEU A 77 2.13 -7.30 5.73
CA LEU A 77 3.48 -6.83 6.05
C LEU A 77 3.53 -5.32 6.26
N MET A 78 2.86 -4.54 5.40
CA MET A 78 2.78 -3.08 5.52
C MET A 78 2.06 -2.65 6.81
N LYS A 79 0.97 -3.33 7.19
CA LYS A 79 0.27 -3.07 8.48
C LYS A 79 1.16 -3.36 9.68
N LEU A 80 2.01 -4.38 9.60
CA LEU A 80 2.96 -4.69 10.68
C LEU A 80 3.99 -3.57 10.84
N PHE A 81 4.49 -3.01 9.74
CA PHE A 81 5.37 -1.85 9.78
C PHE A 81 4.70 -0.61 10.34
N GLU A 82 3.46 -0.34 9.96
CA GLU A 82 2.66 0.75 10.51
C GLU A 82 2.53 0.62 12.03
N LYS A 83 2.13 -0.56 12.52
CA LYS A 83 2.04 -0.84 13.96
C LYS A 83 3.38 -0.66 14.67
N SER A 84 4.46 -1.13 14.06
CA SER A 84 5.81 -0.98 14.63
C SER A 84 6.27 0.48 14.66
N ALA A 85 5.96 1.27 13.63
CA ALA A 85 6.23 2.70 13.59
C ALA A 85 5.46 3.44 14.69
N LEU A 86 4.17 3.14 14.85
CA LEU A 86 3.33 3.71 15.90
C LEU A 86 3.89 3.41 17.31
N GLN A 87 4.35 2.17 17.55
CA GLN A 87 4.97 1.78 18.82
C GLN A 87 6.27 2.55 19.11
N ARG A 88 6.98 3.01 18.07
CA ARG A 88 8.18 3.85 18.20
C ARG A 88 7.87 5.36 18.26
N GLY A 89 6.61 5.76 18.18
CA GLY A 89 6.21 7.17 18.07
C GLY A 89 6.58 7.80 16.73
N GLU A 90 6.83 7.01 15.68
CA GLU A 90 7.09 7.49 14.33
C GLU A 90 5.76 7.77 13.60
N SER A 91 5.78 8.70 12.65
CA SER A 91 4.62 9.05 11.84
C SER A 91 4.13 7.87 10.98
N THR A 92 2.86 7.50 11.12
CA THR A 92 2.17 6.46 10.31
C THR A 92 1.62 6.98 8.99
N LYS A 93 1.71 8.30 8.74
CA LYS A 93 1.08 8.97 7.59
C LYS A 93 1.46 8.37 6.23
N LEU A 94 2.69 7.85 6.09
CA LEU A 94 3.18 7.18 4.88
C LEU A 94 2.45 5.85 4.58
N PHE A 95 1.95 5.16 5.61
CA PHE A 95 1.23 3.89 5.48
C PHE A 95 -0.26 4.11 5.23
N GLU A 96 -0.85 5.13 5.87
CA GLU A 96 -2.27 5.48 5.74
C GLU A 96 -2.61 6.05 4.36
N ASN A 97 -1.72 6.88 3.81
CA ASN A 97 -1.89 7.43 2.48
C ASN A 97 -0.54 7.51 1.76
N PRO A 98 -0.25 6.63 0.80
CA PRO A 98 1.01 6.68 0.04
C PRO A 98 1.12 7.95 -0.81
N GLU A 99 0.02 8.69 -1.00
CA GLU A 99 0.02 9.99 -1.67
C GLU A 99 0.23 11.17 -0.71
N HIS A 100 0.46 10.92 0.58
CA HIS A 100 0.75 11.95 1.58
C HIS A 100 2.04 12.68 1.21
N THR A 101 1.90 13.72 0.39
CA THR A 101 2.97 14.58 -0.05
C THR A 101 3.00 15.76 0.90
N ILE A 102 4.20 16.16 1.35
CA ILE A 102 4.41 17.32 2.23
C ILE A 102 3.90 18.64 1.59
N ILE A 103 3.57 18.60 0.30
CA ILE A 103 3.40 19.76 -0.58
C ILE A 103 1.94 20.27 -0.62
N ALA A 104 0.93 19.50 -0.21
CA ALA A 104 -0.48 19.92 -0.34
C ALA A 104 -1.38 19.41 0.79
N ASP A 105 -2.41 20.19 1.13
CA ASP A 105 -3.41 19.83 2.13
C ASP A 105 -4.19 18.59 1.71
N ASN A 106 -4.09 17.54 2.53
CA ASN A 106 -4.70 16.24 2.25
C ASN A 106 -6.22 16.30 2.14
N ASP A 107 -6.85 17.24 2.84
CA ASP A 107 -8.31 17.34 2.85
C ASP A 107 -8.83 17.85 1.50
N ILE A 108 -8.11 18.78 0.86
CA ILE A 108 -8.40 19.24 -0.50
C ILE A 108 -8.25 18.09 -1.51
N ILE A 109 -7.17 17.28 -1.40
CA ILE A 109 -6.96 16.13 -2.28
C ILE A 109 -8.07 15.07 -2.11
N LYS A 110 -8.49 14.79 -0.87
CA LYS A 110 -9.58 13.85 -0.59
C LYS A 110 -10.89 14.33 -1.20
N GLU A 111 -11.20 15.62 -1.08
CA GLU A 111 -12.42 16.21 -1.60
C GLU A 111 -12.42 16.22 -3.14
N LEU A 112 -11.32 16.64 -3.77
CA LEU A 112 -11.14 16.57 -5.22
C LEU A 112 -11.29 15.14 -5.75
N ASN A 113 -10.73 14.14 -5.06
CA ASN A 113 -10.89 12.74 -5.43
C ASN A 113 -12.33 12.22 -5.24
N LYS A 114 -13.08 12.71 -4.25
CA LYS A 114 -14.52 12.39 -4.10
C LYS A 114 -15.33 12.97 -5.25
N VAL A 115 -15.00 14.20 -5.66
CA VAL A 115 -15.64 14.91 -6.77
C VAL A 115 -15.33 14.22 -8.10
N LEU A 116 -14.06 13.89 -8.36
CA LEU A 116 -13.61 13.15 -9.55
C LEU A 116 -14.22 11.74 -9.68
N LYS A 117 -14.53 11.10 -8.55
CA LYS A 117 -15.25 9.81 -8.54
C LYS A 117 -16.70 9.94 -9.01
N LYS A 118 -17.34 11.09 -8.79
CA LYS A 118 -18.73 11.35 -9.19
C LYS A 118 -18.81 11.88 -10.62
N ASN A 119 -17.91 12.78 -10.98
CA ASN A 119 -17.84 13.35 -12.32
C ASN A 119 -16.37 13.47 -12.74
N SER A 120 -16.01 12.72 -13.79
CA SER A 120 -14.64 12.73 -14.28
C SER A 120 -14.28 14.04 -14.95
N ASP A 121 -15.21 14.77 -15.56
CA ASP A 121 -14.90 15.82 -16.54
C ASP A 121 -14.75 17.21 -15.91
N ILE A 122 -14.50 17.24 -14.60
CA ILE A 122 -14.28 18.47 -13.85
C ILE A 122 -12.87 18.99 -14.11
N ASP A 123 -12.77 20.29 -14.37
CA ASP A 123 -11.49 21.00 -14.47
C ASP A 123 -10.79 21.04 -13.11
N MET A 124 -9.47 20.81 -13.13
CA MET A 124 -8.69 20.77 -11.90
C MET A 124 -8.32 22.18 -11.44
N PRO A 125 -8.39 22.47 -10.13
CA PRO A 125 -7.88 23.72 -9.59
C PRO A 125 -6.37 23.87 -9.84
N ASP A 126 -5.92 25.12 -9.83
CA ASP A 126 -4.50 25.45 -9.93
C ASP A 126 -3.68 24.70 -8.88
N GLY A 127 -2.55 24.15 -9.31
CA GLY A 127 -1.69 23.32 -8.46
C GLY A 127 -2.03 21.83 -8.44
N PHE A 128 -3.13 21.40 -9.09
CA PHE A 128 -3.51 20.00 -9.22
C PHE A 128 -3.59 19.55 -10.69
N LYS A 129 -3.28 18.28 -10.94
CA LYS A 129 -3.48 17.64 -12.23
C LYS A 129 -4.29 16.36 -12.10
N LYS A 130 -5.16 16.11 -13.07
CA LYS A 130 -5.93 14.88 -13.19
C LYS A 130 -5.04 13.80 -13.80
N VAL A 131 -4.89 12.69 -13.11
CA VAL A 131 -4.08 11.55 -13.55
C VAL A 131 -4.95 10.32 -13.67
N LYS A 132 -4.87 9.63 -14.81
CA LYS A 132 -5.53 8.34 -15.02
C LYS A 132 -4.67 7.24 -14.39
N ILE A 133 -5.20 6.56 -13.39
CA ILE A 133 -4.51 5.51 -12.65
C ILE A 133 -5.18 4.17 -13.00
N LYS A 134 -4.35 3.14 -13.20
CA LYS A 134 -4.79 1.76 -13.39
C LYS A 134 -4.83 1.09 -12.02
N GLU A 135 -6.03 0.78 -11.54
CA GLU A 135 -6.26 0.01 -10.32
C GLU A 135 -6.71 -1.40 -10.69
N TYR A 136 -6.45 -2.38 -9.83
CA TYR A 136 -6.90 -3.76 -10.03
C TYR A 136 -8.02 -4.06 -9.03
N LYS A 137 -9.18 -4.44 -9.54
CA LYS A 137 -10.31 -4.90 -8.72
C LYS A 137 -10.44 -6.40 -8.87
N SER A 138 -10.28 -7.12 -7.76
CA SER A 138 -10.51 -8.56 -7.70
C SER A 138 -12.00 -8.81 -7.49
N THR A 139 -12.57 -9.68 -8.31
CA THR A 139 -13.97 -10.13 -8.21
C THR A 139 -14.00 -11.64 -8.25
N PHE A 140 -14.73 -12.25 -7.31
CA PHE A 140 -15.02 -13.68 -7.29
C PHE A 140 -16.25 -13.91 -8.17
N LYS A 141 -16.02 -14.24 -9.44
CA LYS A 141 -17.06 -14.50 -10.43
C LYS A 141 -16.70 -15.71 -11.25
N ILE A 142 -17.72 -16.38 -11.76
CA ILE A 142 -17.53 -17.53 -12.66
C ILE A 142 -16.83 -17.05 -13.93
N PRO A 143 -15.71 -17.69 -14.34
CA PRO A 143 -15.02 -17.32 -15.55
C PRO A 143 -15.90 -17.55 -16.79
N GLU A 144 -15.84 -16.61 -17.74
CA GLU A 144 -16.65 -16.66 -18.97
C GLU A 144 -16.34 -17.91 -19.82
N TYR A 145 -15.12 -18.44 -19.74
CA TYR A 145 -14.69 -19.62 -20.48
C TYR A 145 -15.32 -20.94 -20.00
N MET A 146 -15.94 -21.00 -18.81
CA MET A 146 -16.57 -22.24 -18.33
C MET A 146 -17.87 -22.59 -19.06
N ASN A 147 -18.41 -21.67 -19.86
CA ASN A 147 -19.59 -21.90 -20.72
C ASN A 147 -20.82 -22.49 -19.99
N ILE A 148 -20.98 -22.16 -18.69
CA ILE A 148 -22.09 -22.62 -17.84
C ILE A 148 -23.39 -21.90 -18.24
N PRO A 149 -24.55 -22.60 -18.33
CA PRO A 149 -25.84 -21.96 -18.54
C PRO A 149 -26.15 -20.89 -17.50
N GLU A 150 -26.75 -19.77 -17.92
CA GLU A 150 -26.96 -18.59 -17.07
C GLU A 150 -27.75 -18.88 -15.79
N LYS A 151 -28.74 -19.78 -15.87
CA LYS A 151 -29.50 -20.26 -14.70
C LYS A 151 -28.60 -20.90 -13.64
N ASN A 152 -27.60 -21.67 -14.08
CA ASN A 152 -26.68 -22.37 -13.18
C ASN A 152 -25.59 -21.42 -12.67
N LYS A 153 -25.23 -20.38 -13.42
CA LYS A 153 -24.27 -19.35 -12.98
C LYS A 153 -24.76 -18.64 -11.72
N ILE A 154 -26.01 -18.19 -11.72
CA ILE A 154 -26.60 -17.48 -10.57
C ILE A 154 -26.62 -18.39 -9.35
N ALA A 155 -27.05 -19.65 -9.50
CA ALA A 155 -27.08 -20.60 -8.38
C ALA A 155 -25.69 -20.86 -7.78
N LEU A 156 -24.68 -20.98 -8.63
CA LEU A 156 -23.28 -21.16 -8.24
C LEU A 156 -22.69 -19.93 -7.54
N GLU A 157 -22.97 -18.72 -8.04
CA GLU A 157 -22.54 -17.47 -7.38
C GLU A 157 -23.21 -17.31 -6.00
N VAL A 158 -24.52 -17.60 -5.89
CA VAL A 158 -25.23 -17.57 -4.60
C VAL A 158 -24.67 -18.61 -3.63
N MET A 159 -24.30 -19.79 -4.13
CA MET A 159 -23.68 -20.84 -3.32
C MET A 159 -22.30 -20.40 -2.80
N ASP A 160 -21.47 -19.79 -3.65
CA ASP A 160 -20.17 -19.24 -3.26
C ASP A 160 -20.32 -18.14 -2.19
N ASP A 161 -21.26 -17.22 -2.37
CA ASP A 161 -21.55 -16.17 -1.38
C ASP A 161 -22.01 -16.76 -0.04
N LEU A 162 -22.85 -17.80 -0.05
CA LEU A 162 -23.29 -18.50 1.16
C LEU A 162 -22.12 -19.21 1.86
N LEU A 163 -21.23 -19.85 1.09
CA LEU A 163 -20.07 -20.52 1.65
C LEU A 163 -19.08 -19.52 2.24
N PHE A 164 -18.83 -18.41 1.54
CA PHE A 164 -17.97 -17.36 2.05
C PHE A 164 -18.55 -16.75 3.32
N LYS A 165 -19.85 -16.46 3.34
CA LYS A 165 -20.52 -15.86 4.51
C LYS A 165 -20.50 -16.77 5.73
N ASN A 166 -20.68 -18.08 5.55
CA ASN A 166 -20.77 -19.03 6.66
C ASN A 166 -19.43 -19.66 7.07
N PHE A 167 -18.54 -19.90 6.11
CA PHE A 167 -17.29 -20.65 6.31
C PHE A 167 -16.02 -19.85 5.97
N GLY A 168 -16.14 -18.66 5.38
CA GLY A 168 -15.01 -17.76 5.16
C GLY A 168 -14.10 -18.11 3.98
N PHE A 169 -14.52 -19.01 3.08
CA PHE A 169 -13.77 -19.36 1.87
C PHE A 169 -14.63 -19.23 0.61
N HIS A 170 -13.98 -18.96 -0.52
CA HIS A 170 -14.60 -18.96 -1.85
C HIS A 170 -14.23 -20.26 -2.57
N ILE A 171 -15.16 -20.81 -3.34
CA ILE A 171 -14.94 -21.87 -4.33
C ILE A 171 -14.23 -21.29 -5.55
N PHE A 172 -14.61 -20.06 -5.96
CA PHE A 172 -14.06 -19.46 -7.17
C PHE A 172 -12.73 -18.76 -6.91
N GLU A 173 -11.84 -18.85 -7.89
CA GLU A 173 -10.60 -18.08 -7.88
C GLU A 173 -10.89 -16.59 -8.14
N PRO A 174 -10.17 -15.66 -7.48
CA PRO A 174 -10.36 -14.24 -7.70
C PRO A 174 -9.85 -13.82 -9.08
N ILE A 175 -10.73 -13.27 -9.91
CA ILE A 175 -10.37 -12.69 -11.20
C ILE A 175 -10.04 -11.21 -11.00
N SER A 176 -8.84 -10.78 -11.39
CA SER A 176 -8.41 -9.38 -11.29
C SER A 176 -8.62 -8.65 -12.62
N LYS A 177 -9.54 -7.68 -12.65
CA LYS A 177 -9.78 -6.83 -13.82
C LYS A 177 -9.17 -5.43 -13.62
N PRO A 178 -8.51 -4.85 -14.64
CA PRO A 178 -8.01 -3.49 -14.57
C PRO A 178 -9.18 -2.50 -14.66
N VAL A 179 -9.24 -1.58 -13.71
CA VAL A 179 -10.21 -0.49 -13.65
C VAL A 179 -9.43 0.82 -13.70
N TYR A 180 -9.79 1.71 -14.62
CA TYR A 180 -9.16 3.01 -14.72
C TYR A 180 -9.94 4.03 -13.90
N THR A 181 -9.29 4.67 -12.94
CA THR A 181 -9.87 5.72 -12.11
C THR A 181 -9.07 7.01 -12.29
N TYR A 182 -9.75 8.15 -12.26
CA TYR A 182 -9.10 9.46 -12.26
C TYR A 182 -8.85 9.90 -10.82
N LYS A 183 -7.62 10.37 -10.56
CA LYS A 183 -7.26 10.97 -9.28
C LYS A 183 -6.60 12.33 -9.48
N ALA A 184 -6.85 13.24 -8.56
CA ALA A 184 -6.16 14.51 -8.46
C ALA A 184 -4.80 14.29 -7.80
N ARG A 185 -3.73 14.83 -8.39
CA ARG A 185 -2.38 14.85 -7.81
C ARG A 185 -1.81 16.25 -7.80
N PRO A 186 -1.07 16.65 -6.76
CA PRO A 186 -0.41 17.94 -6.73
C PRO A 186 0.68 18.03 -7.81
N VAL A 187 0.84 19.21 -8.40
CA VAL A 187 1.90 19.52 -9.36
C VAL A 187 3.16 19.89 -8.56
N ARG A 188 4.22 19.10 -8.72
CA ARG A 188 5.46 19.14 -7.92
C ARG A 188 6.25 20.47 -7.97
N ASN A 189 5.85 21.44 -8.81
CA ASN A 189 6.61 22.64 -9.12
C ASN A 189 5.91 23.97 -8.77
N GLN A 190 4.74 23.96 -8.13
CA GLN A 190 4.17 25.20 -7.61
C GLN A 190 4.50 25.29 -6.13
N LEU A 191 5.54 26.06 -5.81
CA LEU A 191 5.71 26.63 -4.47
C LEU A 191 4.40 27.35 -4.16
N ILE A 192 3.59 26.79 -3.27
CA ILE A 192 2.45 27.51 -2.70
C ILE A 192 3.05 28.74 -2.04
N LYS A 193 2.90 29.90 -2.69
CA LYS A 193 3.21 31.18 -2.07
C LYS A 193 2.16 31.38 -1.00
N PHE A 194 2.43 30.90 0.21
CA PHE A 194 1.66 31.29 1.36
C PHE A 194 1.75 32.82 1.46
N PRO A 195 0.64 33.56 1.60
CA PRO A 195 0.73 34.95 1.99
C PRO A 195 1.49 34.96 3.32
N ALA A 196 2.59 35.71 3.37
CA ALA A 196 3.42 35.82 4.56
C ALA A 196 2.51 36.08 5.76
N ALA A 197 2.58 35.21 6.76
CA ALA A 197 1.94 35.45 8.04
C ALA A 197 2.36 36.85 8.47
N LYS A 198 1.38 37.75 8.67
CA LYS A 198 1.64 39.05 9.25
C LYS A 198 2.39 38.77 10.55
N THR A 199 3.66 39.18 10.60
CA THR A 199 4.46 39.13 11.81
C THR A 199 3.72 39.93 12.86
N GLU A 200 3.01 39.24 13.74
CA GLU A 200 2.55 39.83 14.99
C GLU A 200 3.82 40.35 15.69
N THR A 201 3.85 41.66 15.87
CA THR A 201 4.90 42.39 16.57
C THR A 201 5.18 41.71 17.91
N PRO A 202 6.45 41.50 18.29
CA PRO A 202 6.76 40.92 19.60
C PRO A 202 6.19 41.82 20.69
N TYR A 203 5.41 41.24 21.59
CA TYR A 203 4.99 41.89 22.82
C TYR A 203 6.25 42.36 23.57
N VAL A 204 6.48 43.67 23.55
CA VAL A 204 7.46 44.31 24.43
C VAL A 204 6.86 44.26 25.83
N LEU A 205 7.31 43.29 26.63
CA LEU A 205 7.12 43.31 28.08
C LEU A 205 7.81 44.56 28.61
N LYS A 206 7.03 45.60 28.92
CA LYS A 206 7.55 46.75 29.67
C LYS A 206 8.00 46.26 31.04
N PRO A 207 9.22 46.57 31.48
CA PRO A 207 9.65 46.24 32.84
C PRO A 207 8.80 47.01 33.83
N GLN A 208 8.18 46.31 34.77
CA GLN A 208 7.59 46.93 35.95
C GLN A 208 8.74 47.42 36.82
N LEU A 209 8.83 48.74 36.99
CA LEU A 209 9.70 49.37 37.97
C LEU A 209 9.06 49.25 39.37
N PRO A 210 9.89 49.22 40.43
CA PRO A 210 9.50 48.87 41.80
C PRO A 210 8.55 49.88 42.47
#